data_AF-A0A926Q631-F1
#
_entry.id   AF-A0A926Q631-F1
#
_cell.length_a   1.000
_cell.length_b   1.000
_cell.length_c   1.000
_cell.angle_alpha   90.00
_cell.angle_beta   90.00
_cell.angle_gamma   90.00
#
_symmetry.space_group_name_H-M   'P 1'
#
loop_
_entity.id
_entity.type
_entity.pdbx_description
1 polymer ?
#
loop_
_entity_poly.entity_id
_entity_poly.type
_entity_poly.pdbx_seq_one_letter_code
_entity_poly.pdbx_strand_id
1 'polypeptide(L)'
;MIGESTPAPRGRAWRAVARCVGTSLVMLLRREVHFPRGNVGRVLRFADGGSARVYRETTVSRGAAAEPCVLVVAFKLRLVRGAAHRLFEAESLLNTPLFVGFPGYVSKLWCAHDAFGVYRGFYEWDGPQRAQDYASALWRVLELVSVPGSIRYQVLPGLHRDDVLADPALMQTPRTPDDAWWVLVAAA
;
A
#
# COMPACT_ATOMS: atom_id res chain seq x y z
N MET A 1 -14.57 -9.05 -11.20
CA MET A 1 -15.17 -7.70 -11.37
C MET A 1 -14.12 -6.69 -10.95
N ILE A 2 -13.72 -5.81 -11.88
CA ILE A 2 -12.84 -4.66 -11.60
C ILE A 2 -13.71 -3.68 -10.82
N GLY A 3 -13.58 -3.66 -9.49
CA GLY A 3 -14.34 -2.75 -8.65
C GLY A 3 -13.78 -1.35 -8.80
N GLU A 4 -14.59 -0.41 -9.27
CA GLU A 4 -14.25 1.01 -9.22
C GLU A 4 -13.81 1.37 -7.80
N SER A 5 -12.63 1.98 -7.68
CA SER A 5 -12.07 2.33 -6.39
C SER A 5 -12.98 3.37 -5.71
N THR A 6 -13.76 2.95 -4.73
CA THR A 6 -14.73 3.80 -4.04
C THR A 6 -14.35 4.01 -2.58
N PRO A 7 -14.55 5.23 -2.03
CA PRO A 7 -14.24 5.51 -0.64
C PRO A 7 -15.33 4.97 0.30
N ALA A 8 -14.93 4.48 1.46
CA ALA A 8 -15.87 4.07 2.50
C ALA A 8 -16.69 5.27 3.03
N PRO A 9 -17.88 5.04 3.62
CA PRO A 9 -18.59 6.06 4.38
C PRO A 9 -17.71 6.63 5.50
N ARG A 10 -17.69 7.96 5.66
CA ARG A 10 -16.76 8.66 6.59
C ARG A 10 -16.78 8.08 8.00
N GLY A 11 -17.98 7.83 8.57
CA GLY A 11 -18.11 7.26 9.91
C GLY A 11 -17.52 5.85 10.04
N ARG A 12 -17.68 5.00 9.03
CA ARG A 12 -17.09 3.65 9.01
C ARG A 12 -15.57 3.72 8.85
N ALA A 13 -15.08 4.58 7.97
CA ALA A 13 -13.65 4.78 7.75
C ALA A 13 -12.93 5.23 9.03
N TRP A 14 -13.42 6.29 9.70
CA TRP A 14 -12.79 6.81 10.91
C TRP A 14 -12.82 5.83 12.08
N ARG A 15 -13.92 5.08 12.26
CA ARG A 15 -13.99 4.01 13.28
C ARG A 15 -12.98 2.89 12.98
N ALA A 16 -12.85 2.49 11.72
CA ALA A 16 -11.90 1.48 11.30
C ALA A 16 -10.45 1.94 11.54
N VAL A 17 -10.13 3.19 11.21
CA VAL A 17 -8.82 3.80 11.49
C VAL A 17 -8.55 3.89 12.99
N ALA A 18 -9.50 4.35 13.80
CA ALA A 18 -9.34 4.43 15.25
C ALA A 18 -9.08 3.04 15.88
N ARG A 19 -9.84 2.03 15.45
CA ARG A 19 -9.61 0.63 15.86
C ARG A 19 -8.24 0.12 15.42
N CYS A 20 -7.82 0.46 14.21
CA CYS A 20 -6.49 0.11 13.71
C CYS A 20 -5.40 0.73 14.58
N VAL A 21 -5.51 2.02 14.92
CA VAL A 21 -4.52 2.69 15.76
C VAL A 21 -4.40 2.00 17.12
N GLY A 22 -5.52 1.72 17.79
CA GLY A 22 -5.51 0.99 19.07
C GLY A 22 -4.86 -0.39 18.96
N THR A 23 -5.21 -1.15 17.92
CA THR A 23 -4.63 -2.48 17.67
C THR A 23 -3.13 -2.38 17.37
N SER A 24 -2.72 -1.41 16.56
CA SER A 24 -1.33 -1.18 16.17
C SER A 24 -0.46 -0.84 17.36
N LEU A 25 -0.95 -0.04 18.31
CA LEU A 25 -0.23 0.28 19.53
C LEU A 25 0.05 -0.99 20.36
N VAL A 26 -0.92 -1.89 20.47
CA VAL A 26 -0.73 -3.19 21.13
C VAL A 26 0.32 -4.03 20.38
N MET A 27 0.26 -4.10 19.05
CA MET A 27 1.22 -4.84 18.23
C MET A 27 2.65 -4.27 18.36
N LEU A 28 2.80 -2.95 18.39
CA LEU A 28 4.09 -2.28 18.60
C LEU A 28 4.65 -2.59 20.00
N LEU A 29 3.82 -2.53 21.04
CA LEU A 29 4.22 -2.90 22.40
C LEU A 29 4.65 -4.37 22.51
N ARG A 30 3.98 -5.26 21.76
CA ARG A 30 4.32 -6.69 21.65
C ARG A 30 5.48 -6.98 20.71
N ARG A 31 6.05 -5.97 20.05
CA ARG A 31 7.13 -6.11 19.05
C ARG A 31 6.75 -7.04 17.89
N GLU A 32 5.47 -7.03 17.50
CA GLU A 32 4.96 -7.83 16.38
C GLU A 32 5.22 -7.14 15.03
N VAL A 33 5.63 -5.87 15.01
CA VAL A 33 5.92 -5.11 13.79
C VAL A 33 7.42 -5.14 13.50
N HIS A 34 7.76 -5.50 12.26
CA HIS A 34 9.14 -5.66 11.79
C HIS A 34 9.42 -4.74 10.61
N PHE A 35 10.70 -4.37 10.46
CA PHE A 35 11.20 -3.51 9.40
C PHE A 35 12.34 -4.19 8.65
N PRO A 36 12.05 -5.26 7.90
CA PRO A 36 13.08 -5.94 7.11
C PRO A 36 13.68 -5.00 6.06
N ARG A 37 14.91 -5.29 5.65
CA ARG A 37 15.64 -4.49 4.65
C ARG A 37 15.82 -5.21 3.31
N GLY A 38 15.30 -6.43 3.17
CA GLY A 38 15.53 -7.28 1.99
C GLY A 38 15.09 -6.65 0.68
N ASN A 39 13.99 -5.88 0.70
CA ASN A 39 13.48 -5.18 -0.48
C ASN A 39 13.91 -3.71 -0.55
N VAL A 40 14.62 -3.17 0.45
CA VAL A 40 15.02 -1.77 0.47
C VAL A 40 16.07 -1.52 -0.61
N GLY A 41 15.82 -0.50 -1.45
CA GLY A 41 16.64 -0.18 -2.61
C GLY A 41 16.08 -0.72 -3.93
N ARG A 42 15.22 -1.75 -3.88
CA ARG A 42 14.59 -2.35 -5.07
C ARG A 42 13.74 -1.32 -5.82
N VAL A 43 13.82 -1.32 -7.14
CA VAL A 43 13.06 -0.47 -8.04
C VAL A 43 11.95 -1.29 -8.68
N LEU A 44 10.71 -0.88 -8.42
CA LEU A 44 9.51 -1.45 -9.01
C LEU A 44 9.17 -0.66 -10.28
N ARG A 45 9.05 -1.34 -11.42
CA ARG A 45 8.63 -0.74 -12.69
C ARG A 45 7.23 -1.22 -13.04
N PHE A 46 6.40 -0.30 -13.51
CA PHE A 46 5.00 -0.55 -13.78
C PHE A 46 4.68 -0.36 -15.25
N ALA A 47 3.59 -0.99 -15.71
CA ALA A 47 3.19 -1.00 -17.11
C ALA A 47 2.78 0.37 -17.65
N ASP A 48 2.39 1.32 -16.78
CA ASP A 48 2.13 2.72 -17.15
C ASP A 48 3.43 3.54 -17.34
N GLY A 49 4.60 2.91 -17.32
CA GLY A 49 5.90 3.55 -17.44
C GLY A 49 6.42 4.16 -16.15
N GLY A 50 5.64 4.12 -15.07
CA GLY A 50 6.06 4.58 -13.75
C GLY A 50 7.12 3.67 -13.12
N SER A 51 7.98 4.25 -12.28
CA SER A 51 8.93 3.47 -11.49
C SER A 51 9.05 4.02 -10.08
N ALA A 52 9.04 3.15 -9.08
CA ALA A 52 9.06 3.54 -7.69
C ALA A 52 10.15 2.76 -6.93
N ARG A 53 11.04 3.47 -6.24
CA ARG A 53 12.10 2.85 -5.44
C ARG A 53 11.59 2.55 -4.04
N VAL A 54 11.71 1.31 -3.59
CA VAL A 54 11.40 0.90 -2.23
C VAL A 54 12.44 1.50 -1.28
N TYR A 55 12.00 2.30 -0.32
CA TYR A 55 12.88 2.88 0.71
C TYR A 55 12.66 2.26 2.09
N ARG A 56 11.51 1.62 2.30
CA ARG A 56 11.19 0.95 3.57
C ARG A 56 10.25 -0.22 3.31
N GLU A 57 10.38 -1.24 4.13
CA GLU A 57 9.44 -2.33 4.22
C GLU A 57 8.89 -2.42 5.64
N THR A 58 7.63 -2.80 5.77
CA THR A 58 6.96 -3.06 7.05
C THR A 58 6.25 -4.39 6.95
N THR A 59 6.46 -5.26 7.94
CA THR A 59 5.81 -6.58 8.03
C THR A 59 5.32 -6.80 9.46
N VAL A 60 4.39 -7.72 9.65
CA VAL A 60 3.95 -8.15 10.98
C VAL A 60 4.20 -9.64 11.19
N SER A 61 4.44 -10.04 12.43
CA SER A 61 4.51 -11.44 12.85
C SER A 61 3.13 -12.06 12.85
N ARG A 62 2.66 -12.42 11.65
CA ARG A 62 1.45 -13.19 11.43
C ARG A 62 1.84 -14.44 10.63
N GLY A 63 1.16 -15.55 10.85
CA GLY A 63 1.36 -16.76 10.04
C GLY A 63 1.09 -16.51 8.56
N ALA A 64 1.39 -17.49 7.71
CA ALA A 64 1.11 -17.40 6.28
C ALA A 64 -0.35 -16.99 6.03
N ALA A 65 -0.55 -16.08 5.07
CA ALA A 65 -1.89 -15.65 4.67
C ALA A 65 -2.69 -16.85 4.15
N ALA A 66 -3.91 -17.05 4.66
CA ALA A 66 -4.77 -18.13 4.23
C ALA A 66 -5.41 -17.81 2.88
N GLU A 67 -5.75 -16.53 2.67
CA GLU A 67 -6.29 -16.01 1.42
C GLU A 67 -5.39 -14.86 0.94
N PRO A 68 -4.18 -15.14 0.45
CA PRO A 68 -3.23 -14.11 0.08
C PRO A 68 -3.77 -13.24 -1.06
N CYS A 69 -3.50 -11.95 -0.97
CA CYS A 69 -3.74 -11.03 -2.06
C CYS A 69 -2.74 -9.87 -2.04
N VAL A 70 -2.48 -9.34 -3.23
CA VAL A 70 -1.71 -8.12 -3.41
C VAL A 70 -2.66 -6.94 -3.50
N LEU A 71 -2.37 -5.89 -2.73
CA LEU A 71 -3.05 -4.60 -2.85
C LEU A 71 -2.03 -3.58 -3.35
N VAL A 72 -2.36 -2.88 -4.43
CA VAL A 72 -1.58 -1.78 -4.97
C VAL A 72 -2.38 -0.49 -4.78
N VAL A 73 -1.76 0.55 -4.21
CA VAL A 73 -2.39 1.86 -4.00
C VAL A 73 -1.51 2.92 -4.66
N ALA A 74 -2.12 3.84 -5.42
CA ALA A 74 -1.47 4.99 -6.01
C ALA A 74 -2.16 6.30 -5.62
N PHE A 75 -1.39 7.36 -5.39
CA PHE A 75 -1.91 8.71 -5.13
C PHE A 75 -0.85 9.79 -5.39
N LYS A 76 -1.26 11.05 -5.56
CA LYS A 76 -0.38 12.22 -5.63
C LYS A 76 -0.60 13.11 -4.43
N LEU A 77 0.46 13.64 -3.81
CA LEU A 77 0.33 14.54 -2.66
C LEU A 77 0.16 16.01 -3.10
N ARG A 78 -0.67 16.79 -2.39
CA ARG A 78 -0.96 18.20 -2.73
C ARG A 78 0.17 19.18 -2.41
N LEU A 79 0.92 18.91 -1.35
CA LEU A 79 1.71 19.94 -0.65
C LEU A 79 3.04 19.39 -0.12
N VAL A 80 3.87 18.81 -1.00
CA VAL A 80 5.28 18.59 -0.64
C VAL A 80 6.05 19.90 -0.88
N ARG A 81 5.90 20.86 0.02
CA ARG A 81 6.68 22.12 0.02
C ARG A 81 7.98 21.94 0.81
N GLY A 82 9.11 21.72 0.12
CA GLY A 82 10.50 21.84 0.63
C GLY A 82 10.88 20.96 1.83
N ALA A 83 12.18 20.66 2.03
CA ALA A 83 12.84 19.96 3.18
C ALA A 83 12.18 18.70 3.82
N ALA A 84 11.00 18.29 3.38
CA ALA A 84 10.12 17.28 3.96
C ALA A 84 10.56 15.85 3.61
N HIS A 85 11.62 15.70 2.82
CA HIS A 85 12.19 14.39 2.49
C HIS A 85 12.71 13.66 3.74
N ARG A 86 13.29 14.38 4.72
CA ARG A 86 13.70 13.78 6.01
C ARG A 86 12.53 13.60 6.98
N LEU A 87 11.46 14.40 6.84
CA LEU A 87 10.23 14.21 7.60
C LEU A 87 9.50 12.95 7.14
N PHE A 88 9.53 12.62 5.85
CA PHE A 88 8.87 11.45 5.25
C PHE A 88 9.29 10.11 5.87
N GLU A 89 10.57 9.97 6.23
CA GLU A 89 11.08 8.74 6.86
C GLU A 89 10.55 8.60 8.30
N ALA A 90 10.58 9.69 9.09
CA ALA A 90 10.02 9.73 10.45
C ALA A 90 8.47 9.68 10.46
N GLU A 91 7.82 10.32 9.50
CA GLU A 91 6.37 10.32 9.29
C GLU A 91 5.91 8.94 8.84
N SER A 92 6.72 8.18 8.10
CA SER A 92 6.38 6.79 7.75
C SER A 92 6.26 5.90 9.00
N LEU A 93 7.08 6.12 10.03
CA LEU A 93 6.96 5.45 11.33
C LEU A 93 5.67 5.88 12.04
N LEU A 94 5.36 7.18 12.04
CA LEU A 94 4.11 7.71 12.62
C LEU A 94 2.84 7.26 11.88
N ASN A 95 2.95 6.95 10.60
CA ASN A 95 1.87 6.41 9.78
C ASN A 95 1.70 4.91 9.95
N THR A 96 2.68 4.20 10.53
CA THR A 96 2.61 2.74 10.74
C THR A 96 1.36 2.34 11.54
N PRO A 97 1.00 3.02 12.64
CA PRO A 97 -0.25 2.79 13.37
C PRO A 97 -1.55 2.98 12.58
N LEU A 98 -1.52 3.66 11.43
CA LEU A 98 -2.72 3.90 10.63
C LEU A 98 -3.11 2.69 9.77
N PHE A 99 -2.25 1.67 9.65
CA PHE A 99 -2.55 0.50 8.82
C PHE A 99 -2.19 -0.86 9.41
N VAL A 100 -1.14 -1.00 10.23
CA VAL A 100 -0.66 -2.34 10.65
C VAL A 100 -1.67 -3.11 11.50
N GLY A 101 -2.56 -2.40 12.20
CA GLY A 101 -3.62 -2.97 13.03
C GLY A 101 -4.91 -3.29 12.27
N PHE A 102 -4.99 -3.06 10.95
CA PHE A 102 -6.15 -3.50 10.19
C PHE A 102 -6.17 -5.03 10.06
N PRO A 103 -7.36 -5.67 10.15
CA PRO A 103 -7.47 -7.11 10.01
C PRO A 103 -6.94 -7.61 8.67
N GLY A 104 -6.00 -8.56 8.70
CA GLY A 104 -5.42 -9.17 7.51
C GLY A 104 -4.18 -8.47 6.97
N TYR A 105 -3.69 -7.39 7.60
CA TYR A 105 -2.41 -6.81 7.19
C TYR A 105 -1.27 -7.84 7.32
N VAL A 106 -0.47 -8.01 6.27
CA VAL A 106 0.71 -8.89 6.25
C VAL A 106 1.97 -8.05 6.04
N SER A 107 2.04 -7.29 4.95
CA SER A 107 3.22 -6.50 4.62
C SER A 107 2.93 -5.26 3.78
N LYS A 108 3.89 -4.31 3.76
CA LYS A 108 3.86 -3.10 2.93
C LYS A 108 5.28 -2.73 2.49
N LEU A 109 5.43 -2.52 1.19
CA LEU A 109 6.56 -1.81 0.59
C LEU A 109 6.20 -0.34 0.42
N TRP A 110 7.04 0.50 1.01
CA TRP A 110 6.97 1.94 0.87
C TRP A 110 7.84 2.37 -0.29
N CYS A 111 7.20 2.88 -1.35
CA CYS A 111 7.91 3.33 -2.53
C CYS A 111 7.97 4.86 -2.54
N ALA A 112 9.13 5.39 -2.91
CA ALA A 112 9.31 6.80 -3.19
C ALA A 112 8.46 7.20 -4.40
N HIS A 113 8.14 8.49 -4.51
CA HIS A 113 7.40 8.97 -5.66
C HIS A 113 8.20 8.76 -6.96
N ASP A 114 7.49 8.48 -8.04
CA ASP A 114 8.09 8.38 -9.37
C ASP A 114 8.39 9.76 -9.97
N ALA A 115 8.91 9.77 -11.21
CA ALA A 115 9.18 10.98 -11.98
C ALA A 115 7.93 11.83 -12.24
N PHE A 116 6.73 11.26 -12.08
CA PHE A 116 5.43 11.91 -12.26
C PHE A 116 4.81 12.38 -10.92
N GLY A 117 5.55 12.26 -9.82
CA GLY A 117 5.10 12.62 -8.47
C GLY A 117 4.05 11.67 -7.90
N VAL A 118 3.90 10.47 -8.47
CA VAL A 118 2.95 9.44 -7.98
C VAL A 118 3.63 8.59 -6.93
N TYR A 119 3.02 8.53 -5.76
CA TYR A 119 3.39 7.59 -4.70
C TYR A 119 2.67 6.28 -4.90
N ARG A 120 3.39 5.17 -4.73
CA ARG A 120 2.81 3.82 -4.79
C ARG A 120 3.11 3.06 -3.50
N GLY A 121 2.10 2.37 -3.00
CA GLY A 121 2.22 1.41 -1.92
C GLY A 121 1.89 0.02 -2.46
N PHE A 122 2.77 -0.94 -2.19
CA PHE A 122 2.59 -2.32 -2.63
C PHE A 122 2.47 -3.19 -1.37
N TYR A 123 1.34 -3.87 -1.20
CA TYR A 123 0.95 -4.51 0.03
C TYR A 123 0.68 -6.00 -0.19
N GLU A 124 0.96 -6.80 0.82
CA GLU A 124 0.37 -8.13 0.96
C GLU A 124 -0.71 -8.08 2.04
N TRP A 125 -1.81 -8.77 1.78
CA TRP A 125 -2.95 -8.85 2.67
C TRP A 125 -3.55 -10.25 2.69
N ASP A 126 -4.08 -10.64 3.85
CA ASP A 126 -4.85 -11.86 4.06
C ASP A 126 -6.35 -11.54 3.97
N GLY A 127 -6.99 -11.99 2.90
CA GLY A 127 -8.39 -11.75 2.58
C GLY A 127 -8.59 -10.54 1.65
N PRO A 128 -8.96 -10.75 0.37
CA PRO A 128 -9.21 -9.68 -0.60
C PRO A 128 -10.25 -8.65 -0.14
N GLN A 129 -11.33 -9.11 0.49
CA GLN A 129 -12.36 -8.21 1.00
C GLN A 129 -11.84 -7.28 2.12
N ARG A 130 -10.92 -7.79 2.96
CA ARG A 130 -10.30 -7.01 4.03
C ARG A 130 -9.33 -5.97 3.47
N ALA A 131 -8.59 -6.33 2.42
CA ALA A 131 -7.73 -5.42 1.68
C ALA A 131 -8.54 -4.26 1.06
N GLN A 132 -9.70 -4.58 0.46
CA GLN A 132 -10.59 -3.58 -0.11
C GLN A 132 -11.20 -2.67 0.98
N ASP A 133 -11.65 -3.23 2.09
CA ASP A 133 -12.17 -2.46 3.24
C ASP A 133 -11.09 -1.48 3.77
N TYR A 134 -9.84 -1.95 3.91
CA TYR A 134 -8.71 -1.11 4.27
C TYR A 134 -8.47 0.00 3.26
N ALA A 135 -8.34 -0.32 1.96
CA ALA A 135 -8.08 0.66 0.91
C ALA A 135 -9.17 1.74 0.86
N SER A 136 -10.42 1.32 1.02
CA SER A 136 -11.60 2.20 1.05
C SER A 136 -11.61 3.13 2.27
N ALA A 137 -11.14 2.66 3.42
CA ALA A 137 -10.98 3.47 4.63
C ALA A 137 -9.77 4.42 4.53
N LEU A 138 -8.64 3.91 4.05
CA LEU A 138 -7.40 4.66 3.80
C LEU A 138 -7.66 5.84 2.86
N TRP A 139 -8.52 5.67 1.86
CA TRP A 139 -8.91 6.74 0.94
C TRP A 139 -9.31 8.01 1.69
N ARG A 140 -10.11 7.90 2.76
CA ARG A 140 -10.57 9.07 3.54
C ARG A 140 -9.45 9.79 4.26
N VAL A 141 -8.41 9.06 4.65
CA VAL A 141 -7.20 9.65 5.24
C VAL A 141 -6.37 10.33 4.16
N LEU A 142 -6.16 9.65 3.03
CA LEU A 142 -5.41 10.17 1.89
C LEU A 142 -6.08 11.40 1.25
N GLU A 143 -7.41 11.46 1.23
CA GLU A 143 -8.21 12.57 0.69
C GLU A 143 -7.82 13.93 1.32
N LEU A 144 -7.36 13.92 2.58
CA LEU A 144 -6.94 15.13 3.28
C LEU A 144 -5.62 15.71 2.75
N VAL A 145 -4.74 14.86 2.22
CA VAL A 145 -3.35 15.22 1.84
C VAL A 145 -3.06 15.05 0.35
N SER A 146 -3.93 14.36 -0.38
CA SER A 146 -3.73 13.99 -1.78
C SER A 146 -4.48 14.89 -2.75
N VAL A 147 -3.96 14.99 -3.98
CA VAL A 147 -4.58 15.76 -5.06
C VAL A 147 -5.96 15.13 -5.34
N PRO A 148 -7.05 15.93 -5.39
CA PRO A 148 -8.38 15.39 -5.66
C PRO A 148 -8.39 14.53 -6.94
N GLY A 149 -9.01 13.35 -6.87
CA GLY A 149 -9.08 12.41 -8.00
C GLY A 149 -7.81 11.60 -8.29
N SER A 150 -6.72 11.79 -7.52
CA SER A 150 -5.47 11.05 -7.76
C SER A 150 -5.38 9.69 -7.07
N ILE A 151 -6.24 9.44 -6.06
CA ILE A 151 -6.21 8.21 -5.27
C ILE A 151 -6.83 7.08 -6.10
N ARG A 152 -6.13 5.96 -6.22
CA ARG A 152 -6.59 4.74 -6.87
C ARG A 152 -6.06 3.52 -6.13
N TYR A 153 -6.79 2.42 -6.14
CA TYR A 153 -6.31 1.15 -5.57
C TYR A 153 -6.78 -0.05 -6.40
N GLN A 154 -6.00 -1.13 -6.38
CA GLN A 154 -6.33 -2.40 -7.02
C GLN A 154 -6.02 -3.56 -6.06
N VAL A 155 -6.97 -4.48 -5.92
CA VAL A 155 -6.79 -5.74 -5.17
C VAL A 155 -6.65 -6.90 -6.16
N LEU A 156 -5.68 -7.77 -5.92
CA LEU A 156 -5.33 -8.93 -6.74
C LEU A 156 -5.38 -10.19 -5.86
N PRO A 157 -6.52 -10.90 -5.84
CA PRO A 157 -6.68 -12.14 -5.08
C PRO A 157 -5.73 -13.25 -5.52
N GLY A 158 -5.32 -14.11 -4.59
CA GLY A 158 -4.55 -15.32 -4.86
C GLY A 158 -3.06 -15.11 -5.12
N LEU A 159 -2.55 -13.89 -4.94
CA LEU A 159 -1.15 -13.55 -5.17
C LEU A 159 -0.44 -13.23 -3.87
N HIS A 160 0.74 -13.82 -3.67
CA HIS A 160 1.70 -13.34 -2.68
C HIS A 160 2.55 -12.21 -3.28
N ARG A 161 2.93 -11.27 -2.43
CA ARG A 161 3.73 -10.12 -2.86
C ARG A 161 5.08 -10.55 -3.39
N ASP A 162 5.76 -11.43 -2.65
CA ASP A 162 7.13 -11.82 -2.98
C ASP A 162 7.21 -12.66 -4.26
N ASP A 163 6.19 -13.49 -4.51
CA ASP A 163 6.05 -14.22 -5.78
C ASP A 163 5.91 -13.25 -6.96
N VAL A 164 5.09 -12.20 -6.81
CA VAL A 164 4.92 -11.18 -7.86
C VAL A 164 6.17 -10.33 -8.06
N LEU A 165 6.94 -10.06 -7.00
CA LEU A 165 8.22 -9.38 -7.14
C LEU A 165 9.27 -10.24 -7.85
N ALA A 166 9.22 -11.56 -7.65
CA ALA A 166 10.11 -12.51 -8.31
C ALA A 166 9.71 -12.78 -9.77
N ASP A 167 8.41 -12.90 -10.03
CA ASP A 167 7.83 -13.09 -11.34
C ASP A 167 6.64 -12.12 -11.56
N PRO A 168 6.92 -10.91 -12.10
CA PRO A 168 5.88 -9.93 -12.41
C PRO A 168 4.85 -10.43 -13.44
N ALA A 169 5.15 -11.47 -14.23
CA ALA A 169 4.21 -12.03 -15.21
C ALA A 169 2.98 -12.68 -14.56
N LEU A 170 3.02 -12.95 -13.26
CA LEU A 170 1.87 -13.40 -12.47
C LEU A 170 0.75 -12.36 -12.41
N MET A 171 1.05 -11.07 -12.64
CA MET A 171 0.04 -10.03 -12.75
C MET A 171 -0.61 -10.05 -14.13
N GLN A 172 -1.94 -10.24 -14.16
CA GLN A 172 -2.70 -10.12 -15.40
C GLN A 172 -2.65 -8.69 -15.92
N THR A 173 -2.30 -8.52 -17.18
CA THR A 173 -2.31 -7.21 -17.84
C THR A 173 -3.74 -6.78 -18.14
N PRO A 174 -4.17 -5.58 -17.76
CA PRO A 174 -5.49 -5.08 -18.10
C PRO A 174 -5.60 -4.86 -19.61
N ARG A 175 -6.86 -4.81 -20.06
CA ARG A 175 -7.22 -4.75 -21.47
C ARG A 175 -6.85 -3.41 -22.13
N THR A 176 -6.58 -2.41 -21.32
CA THR A 176 -6.30 -1.02 -21.69
C THR A 176 -5.04 -0.53 -20.95
N PRO A 177 -4.11 0.17 -21.62
CA PRO A 177 -2.88 0.69 -20.99
C PRO A 177 -3.14 1.68 -19.85
N ASP A 178 -4.20 2.49 -19.94
CA ASP A 178 -4.56 3.48 -18.91
C ASP A 178 -4.97 2.84 -17.57
N ASP A 179 -5.39 1.57 -17.60
CA ASP A 179 -5.73 0.79 -16.41
C ASP A 179 -4.54 0.01 -15.85
N ALA A 180 -3.37 0.06 -16.49
CA ALA A 180 -2.19 -0.75 -16.16
C ALA A 180 -1.27 -0.16 -15.07
N TRP A 181 -1.68 0.95 -14.44
CA TRP A 181 -0.89 1.64 -13.40
C TRP A 181 -0.51 0.78 -12.19
N TRP A 182 -1.23 -0.31 -11.93
CA TRP A 182 -0.96 -1.22 -10.82
C TRP A 182 -0.15 -2.46 -11.24
N VAL A 183 0.02 -2.68 -12.54
CA VAL A 183 0.71 -3.87 -13.07
C VAL A 183 2.21 -3.67 -12.95
N LEU A 184 2.84 -4.53 -12.18
CA LEU A 184 4.30 -4.63 -12.10
C LEU A 184 4.81 -5.35 -13.36
N VAL A 185 5.83 -4.79 -14.01
CA VAL A 185 6.46 -5.40 -15.20
C VAL A 185 7.91 -5.81 -14.95
N ALA A 186 8.55 -5.23 -13.93
CA ALA A 186 9.89 -5.62 -13.49
C ALA A 186 10.11 -5.15 -12.04
N ALA A 187 10.92 -5.91 -11.30
CA ALA A 187 11.44 -5.51 -10.01
C ALA A 187 12.93 -5.86 -9.94
N ALA A 188 13.78 -4.87 -9.67
CA ALA A 188 15.25 -5.02 -9.64
C ALA A 188 15.86 -4.33 -8.42
#